data_AF-A0A2X2VAT3-F1
#
_entry.id   AF-A0A2X2VAT3-F1
#
_cell.length_a   1.000
_cell.length_b   1.000
_cell.length_c   1.000
_cell.angle_alpha   90.00
_cell.angle_beta   90.00
_cell.angle_gamma   90.00
#
_symmetry.space_group_name_H-M   'P 1'
#
loop_
_entity.id
_entity.type
_entity.pdbx_description
1 polymer ?
#
loop_
_entity_poly.entity_id
_entity_poly.type
_entity_poly.pdbx_seq_one_letter_code
_entity_poly.pdbx_strand_id
1 'polypeptide(L)' 'MINVLIVDDDAMVAELNRRYVAQIAGFHCCGTASTLEKAKAFIFDGEKPY' A
#
# COMPACT_ATOMS: atom_id res chain seq x y z
N MET A 1 4.77 -11.59 9.43
CA MET A 1 4.09 -11.08 8.22
C MET A 1 4.27 -9.57 8.21
N ILE A 2 4.88 -9.03 7.17
CA ILE A 2 5.26 -7.62 7.04
C ILE A 2 4.19 -6.92 6.19
N ASN A 3 3.54 -5.91 6.77
CA ASN A 3 2.55 -5.10 6.05
C ASN A 3 3.26 -3.99 5.27
N VAL A 4 2.93 -3.88 3.98
CA VAL A 4 3.52 -2.93 3.05
C VAL A 4 2.43 -1.99 2.54
N LEU A 5 2.62 -0.69 2.76
CA LEU A 5 1.86 0.37 2.12
C LEU A 5 2.65 0.87 0.91
N ILE A 6 2.06 0.81 -0.27
CA ILE A 6 2.69 1.30 -1.50
C ILE A 6 2.27 2.75 -1.71
N VAL A 7 3.22 3.67 -1.88
CA VAL A 7 2.96 5.09 -2.14
C VAL A 7 3.53 5.46 -3.49
N ASP A 8 2.67 5.66 -4.48
CA ASP A 8 3.04 5.90 -5.88
C ASP A 8 1.90 6.63 -6.60
N ASP A 9 2.19 7.74 -7.30
CA ASP A 9 1.20 8.56 -8.00
C ASP A 9 0.78 7.97 -9.35
N ASP A 10 1.59 7.07 -9.93
CA ASP A 10 1.24 6.32 -11.14
C ASP A 10 0.51 5.01 -10.79
N ALA A 11 -0.75 4.91 -11.21
CA ALA A 11 -1.60 3.75 -10.92
C ALA A 11 -1.04 2.42 -11.51
N MET A 12 -0.34 2.48 -12.65
CA MET A 12 0.24 1.29 -13.26
C MET A 12 1.47 0.82 -12.48
N VAL A 13 2.30 1.75 -11.99
CA VAL A 13 3.49 1.42 -11.19
C VAL A 13 3.08 0.91 -9.80
N ALA A 14 2.04 1.50 -9.19
CA ALA A 14 1.47 1.01 -7.94
C ALA A 14 0.98 -0.44 -8.03
N GLU A 15 0.24 -0.79 -9.09
CA GLU A 15 -0.26 -2.15 -9.31
C GLU A 15 0.88 -3.14 -9.63
N LEU A 16 1.91 -2.71 -10.37
CA LEU A 16 3.11 -3.52 -10.59
C LEU A 16 3.78 -3.88 -9.27
N ASN A 17 4.03 -2.89 -8.40
CA ASN A 17 4.62 -3.11 -7.08
C ASN A 17 3.71 -3.98 -6.19
N ARG A 18 2.39 -3.81 -6.25
CA ARG A 18 1.43 -4.65 -5.51
C ARG A 18 1.55 -6.12 -5.91
N ARG A 19 1.63 -6.40 -7.22
CA ARG A 19 1.83 -7.77 -7.75
C ARG A 19 3.18 -8.35 -7.36
N TYR A 20 4.22 -7.54 -7.33
CA TYR A 20 5.55 -7.96 -6.88
C TYR A 20 5.52 -8.36 -5.40
N VAL A 21 5.00 -7.49 -4.53
CA VAL A 21 4.88 -7.75 -3.09
C VAL A 21 4.05 -9.01 -2.80
N ALA A 22 2.97 -9.24 -3.55
CA ALA A 22 2.12 -10.42 -3.39
C ALA A 22 2.83 -11.76 -3.68
N GLN A 23 3.95 -11.75 -4.41
CA GLN A 23 4.74 -12.95 -4.71
C GLN A 23 5.80 -13.25 -3.63
N ILE A 24 6.08 -12.31 -2.72
CA ILE A 24 7.10 -12.49 -1.68
C ILE A 24 6.47 -13.07 -0.42
N ALA A 25 6.85 -14.30 -0.08
CA ALA A 25 6.38 -14.95 1.13
C ALA A 25 6.70 -14.11 2.39
N GLY A 26 5.69 -13.94 3.24
CA GLY A 26 5.82 -13.17 4.48
C GLY A 26 5.57 -11.67 4.32
N PHE A 27 5.32 -11.17 3.10
CA PHE A 27 4.90 -9.79 2.85
C PHE A 27 3.43 -9.72 2.43
N HIS A 28 2.78 -8.61 2.75
CA HIS A 28 1.40 -8.34 2.39
C HIS A 28 1.21 -6.87 2.06
N CYS A 29 0.71 -6.58 0.86
CA CYS A 29 0.32 -5.22 0.50
C CYS A 29 -0.98 -4.86 1.24
N CYS A 30 -0.88 -4.05 2.29
CA CYS A 30 -2.03 -3.65 3.10
C CYS A 30 -2.79 -2.45 2.53
N GLY A 31 -2.21 -1.73 1.56
CA GLY A 31 -2.87 -0.62 0.88
C GLY A 31 -2.00 0.03 -0.18
N THR A 32 -2.60 0.92 -0.95
CA THR A 32 -1.91 1.82 -1.89
C THR A 32 -2.36 3.27 -1.67
N ALA A 33 -1.45 4.21 -1.84
CA ALA A 33 -1.73 5.65 -1.72
C ALA A 33 -1.11 6.41 -2.89
N SER A 34 -1.90 7.27 -3.54
CA SER A 34 -1.43 8.05 -4.70
C SER A 34 -0.77 9.38 -4.33
N THR A 35 -0.83 9.78 -3.06
CA THR A 35 -0.21 11.01 -2.55
C THR A 35 0.27 10.82 -1.12
N LEU A 36 1.13 11.74 -0.68
CA LEU A 36 1.62 11.75 0.69
C LEU A 36 0.49 11.97 1.70
N GLU A 37 -0.50 12.80 1.39
CA GLU A 37 -1.66 13.08 2.25
C GLU A 37 -2.47 11.81 2.47
N LYS A 38 -2.74 11.03 1.41
CA LYS A 38 -3.43 9.74 1.52
C LYS A 38 -2.62 8.73 2.32
N ALA A 39 -1.31 8.67 2.11
CA ALA A 39 -0.44 7.78 2.86
C ALA A 39 -0.42 8.14 4.35
N LYS A 40 -0.36 9.44 4.67
CA LYS A 40 -0.46 9.95 6.05
C LYS A 40 -1.80 9.58 6.67
N ALA A 41 -2.92 9.80 5.99
CA ALA A 41 -4.24 9.38 6.48
C ALA A 41 -4.27 7.86 6.75
N PHE A 42 -3.73 7.04 5.84
CA PHE A 42 -3.66 5.60 6.03
C PHE A 42 -2.85 5.18 7.28
N ILE A 43 -1.74 5.86 7.56
CA ILE A 43 -0.85 5.55 8.69
C ILE A 43 -1.41 6.08 10.01
N PHE A 44 -1.93 7.31 10.02
CA PHE A 44 -2.27 8.04 11.25
C PHE A 44 -3.74 7.95 11.63
N ASP A 45 -4.65 7.82 10.66
CA ASP A 45 -6.09 7.77 10.94
C ASP A 45 -6.61 6.35 11.14
N GLY A 46 -5.77 5.33 10.94
CA GLY A 46 -6.09 3.92 11.18
C GLY A 46 -7.43 3.53 10.57
N GLU A 47 -7.46 3.33 9.25
CA GLU A 47 -8.70 2.93 8.57
C GLU A 47 -9.29 1.67 9.23
N LYS A 48 -10.39 1.86 9.96
CA LYS A 48 -11.30 0.78 10.32
C LYS A 48 -11.83 0.22 9.00
N PRO A 49 -11.68 -1.09 8.74
CA PRO A 49 -12.29 -1.68 7.56
C PRO A 49 -13.82 -1.56 7.74
N TYR A 50 -14.48 -0.83 6.84
CA TYR A 50 -15.92 -0.94 6.64
C TYR A 50 -16.22 -2.23 5.88
#